data_AF-A0A2V6IEQ1-F1
#
_entry.id   AF-A0A2V6IEQ1-F1
#
_cell.length_a   1.000
_cell.length_b   1.000
_cell.length_c   1.000
_cell.angle_alpha   90.00
_cell.angle_beta   90.00
_cell.angle_gamma   90.00
#
_symmetry.space_group_name_H-M   'P 1'
#
loop_
_entity.id
_entity.type
_entity.pdbx_description
1 polymer ?
#
loop_
_entity_poly.entity_id
_entity_poly.type
_entity_poly.pdbx_seq_one_letter_code
_entity_poly.pdbx_strand_id
1 'polypeptide(L)'
;RELGADVAVAHNEPNGMNINDGCGSTRPDEIQRIVKLTDANVGITHDGDADRVLLCDENGEIVDGDEILAIAALDLLKSNQLRDNTLVATVMSNFGLDETLAANGGKVIRTKVGDRYV
;
A
#
# COMPACT_ATOMS: atom_id res chain seq x y z
N ARG A 1 16.82 -6.86 9.25
CA ARG A 1 17.95 -6.02 8.74
C ARG A 1 18.75 -6.74 7.65
N GLU A 2 18.15 -7.66 6.89
CA GLU A 2 18.86 -8.51 5.91
C GLU A 2 19.02 -7.83 4.54
N LEU A 3 18.15 -6.87 4.22
CA LEU A 3 18.13 -6.17 2.92
C LEU A 3 18.90 -4.83 2.91
N GLY A 4 19.65 -4.52 3.97
CA GLY A 4 20.51 -3.32 4.03
C GLY A 4 19.81 -1.98 4.33
N ALA A 5 18.52 -1.99 4.67
CA ALA A 5 17.80 -0.78 5.06
C ALA A 5 18.06 -0.39 6.53
N ASP A 6 18.16 0.91 6.78
CA ASP A 6 18.05 1.50 8.11
C ASP A 6 16.56 1.55 8.51
N VAL A 7 16.23 0.98 9.68
CA VAL A 7 14.84 0.77 10.08
C VAL A 7 14.59 1.41 11.44
N ALA A 8 13.68 2.38 11.46
CA ALA A 8 13.00 2.83 12.67
C ALA A 8 11.70 2.03 12.83
N VAL A 9 11.47 1.48 14.02
CA VAL A 9 10.30 0.64 14.32
C VAL A 9 9.49 1.31 15.41
N ALA A 10 8.16 1.28 15.27
CA ALA A 10 7.20 1.70 16.28
C ALA A 10 6.11 0.63 16.44
N HIS A 11 5.43 0.63 17.60
CA HIS A 11 4.30 -0.28 17.89
C HIS A 11 4.62 -1.78 17.76
N ASN A 12 5.86 -2.18 18.03
CA ASN A 12 6.35 -3.56 17.92
C ASN A 12 6.45 -4.31 19.26
N GLU A 13 5.84 -3.79 20.32
CA GLU A 13 5.81 -4.39 21.65
C GLU A 13 4.37 -4.80 22.02
N PRO A 14 3.85 -5.90 21.47
CA PRO A 14 2.49 -6.35 21.76
C PRO A 14 2.38 -6.87 23.20
N ASN A 15 1.30 -6.51 23.89
CA ASN A 15 1.00 -6.97 25.25
C ASN A 15 -0.30 -7.80 25.34
N GLY A 16 -0.88 -8.14 24.19
CA GLY A 16 -2.15 -8.88 24.08
C GLY A 16 -3.41 -8.00 24.13
N MET A 17 -3.27 -6.71 24.45
CA MET A 17 -4.39 -5.76 24.58
C MET A 17 -4.23 -4.51 23.69
N ASN A 18 -3.03 -4.25 23.15
CA ASN A 18 -2.69 -3.04 22.40
C ASN A 18 -2.65 -3.21 20.87
N ILE A 19 -3.28 -4.26 20.33
CA ILE A 19 -3.41 -4.43 18.88
C ILE A 19 -4.25 -3.30 18.28
N ASN A 20 -3.77 -2.65 17.23
CA ASN A 20 -4.40 -1.51 16.56
C ASN A 20 -4.73 -0.31 17.49
N ASP A 21 -4.09 -0.22 18.67
CA ASP A 21 -4.33 0.87 19.62
C ASP A 21 -3.51 2.10 19.24
N GLY A 22 -4.16 3.08 18.61
CA GLY A 22 -3.51 4.32 18.17
C GLY A 22 -2.48 4.15 17.05
N CYS A 23 -2.51 3.01 16.35
CA CYS A 23 -1.57 2.68 15.28
C CYS A 23 -2.21 1.81 14.19
N GLY A 24 -1.42 1.50 13.16
CA GLY A 24 -1.80 0.61 12.07
C GLY A 24 -2.45 1.32 10.88
N SER A 25 -2.81 0.57 9.84
CA SER A 25 -3.34 1.11 8.57
C SER A 25 -4.62 1.93 8.71
N THR A 26 -5.37 1.76 9.82
CA THR A 26 -6.58 2.56 10.12
C THR A 26 -6.30 3.85 10.90
N ARG A 27 -5.04 4.09 11.30
CA ARG A 27 -4.54 5.29 11.98
C ARG A 27 -3.32 5.86 11.23
N PRO A 28 -3.54 6.36 9.99
CA PRO A 28 -2.46 6.86 9.13
C PRO A 28 -1.67 8.03 9.74
N ASP A 29 -2.30 8.81 10.63
CA ASP A 29 -1.67 9.94 11.31
C ASP A 29 -0.40 9.54 12.07
N GLU A 30 -0.35 8.31 12.61
CA GLU A 30 0.82 7.83 13.34
C GLU A 30 2.00 7.54 12.41
N ILE A 31 1.79 6.90 11.26
CA ILE A 31 2.89 6.65 10.32
C ILE A 31 3.40 7.95 9.70
N GLN A 32 2.51 8.90 9.39
CA GLN A 32 2.89 10.23 8.89
C GLN A 32 3.74 10.99 9.90
N ARG A 33 3.39 10.91 11.19
CA ARG A 33 4.16 11.50 12.28
C ARG A 33 5.54 10.87 12.40
N ILE A 34 5.62 9.54 12.37
CA ILE A 34 6.89 8.81 12.50
C ILE A 34 7.81 9.16 11.34
N VAL A 35 7.33 9.11 10.09
CA VAL A 35 8.14 9.43 8.91
C VAL A 35 8.78 10.80 9.02
N LYS A 36 8.00 11.83 9.40
CA LYS A 36 8.50 13.19 9.60
C LYS A 36 9.47 13.34 10.77
N LEU A 37 9.30 12.54 11.82
CA LEU A 37 10.20 12.57 12.99
C LEU A 37 11.53 11.87 12.74
N THR A 38 11.56 10.89 11.85
CA THR A 38 12.74 10.09 11.55
C THR A 38 13.43 10.48 10.25
N ASP A 39 12.89 11.46 9.52
CA ASP A 39 13.29 11.80 8.14
C ASP A 39 13.37 10.55 7.24
N ALA A 40 12.41 9.65 7.38
CA ALA A 40 12.39 8.39 6.64
C ALA A 40 11.99 8.61 5.18
N ASN A 41 12.58 7.84 4.25
CA ASN A 41 12.21 7.90 2.83
C ASN A 41 10.88 7.20 2.51
N VAL A 42 10.45 6.28 3.38
CA VAL A 42 9.19 5.56 3.23
C VAL A 42 8.70 5.10 4.59
N GLY A 43 7.42 5.30 4.85
CA GLY A 43 6.68 4.70 5.95
C GLY A 43 5.89 3.48 5.48
N ILE A 44 5.90 2.42 6.28
CA ILE A 44 5.14 1.20 6.03
C ILE A 44 4.34 0.90 7.30
N THR A 45 3.02 0.79 7.18
CA THR A 45 2.16 0.39 8.30
C THR A 45 1.21 -0.71 7.89
N HIS A 46 1.00 -1.66 8.80
CA HIS A 46 0.11 -2.81 8.63
C HIS A 46 -1.12 -2.68 9.53
N ASP A 47 -2.14 -3.50 9.30
CA ASP A 47 -3.14 -3.81 10.34
C ASP A 47 -2.70 -4.99 11.21
N GLY A 48 -3.56 -5.38 12.15
CA GLY A 48 -3.23 -6.28 13.25
C GLY A 48 -2.82 -7.69 12.84
N ASP A 49 -3.37 -8.22 11.75
CA ASP A 49 -3.00 -9.51 11.13
C ASP A 49 -2.19 -9.36 9.84
N ALA A 50 -1.90 -8.11 9.44
CA ALA A 50 -1.02 -7.73 8.34
C ALA A 50 -1.46 -8.24 6.96
N ASP A 51 -2.76 -8.42 6.74
CA ASP A 51 -3.31 -8.66 5.40
C ASP A 51 -3.45 -7.36 4.59
N ARG A 52 -3.33 -6.20 5.26
CA ARG A 52 -3.31 -4.87 4.62
C ARG A 52 -2.01 -4.13 4.89
N VAL A 53 -1.69 -3.26 3.95
CA VAL A 53 -0.57 -2.31 4.05
C VAL A 53 -1.02 -0.95 3.56
N LEU A 54 -0.54 0.09 4.25
CA LEU A 54 -0.61 1.46 3.81
C LEU A 54 0.82 2.01 3.79
N LEU A 55 1.14 2.80 2.78
CA LEU A 55 2.44 3.43 2.66
C LEU A 55 2.35 4.93 2.96
N CYS A 56 3.49 5.52 3.25
CA CYS A 56 3.63 6.95 3.46
C CYS A 56 4.94 7.42 2.79
N ASP A 57 4.88 8.48 2.00
CA ASP A 57 6.05 9.04 1.33
C ASP A 57 6.92 9.87 2.30
N GLU A 58 8.08 10.35 1.83
CA GLU A 58 9.00 11.17 2.62
C GLU A 58 8.43 12.51 3.08
N ASN A 59 7.37 13.01 2.42
CA ASN A 59 6.69 14.25 2.75
C ASN A 59 5.59 14.03 3.81
N GLY A 60 5.34 12.77 4.16
CA GLY A 60 4.28 12.34 5.05
C GLY A 60 2.90 12.35 4.39
N GLU A 61 2.83 12.22 3.07
CA GLU A 61 1.60 11.97 2.33
C GLU A 61 1.30 10.47 2.34
N ILE A 62 0.01 10.13 2.37
CA ILE A 62 -0.41 8.73 2.37
C ILE A 62 -0.42 8.22 0.94
N VAL A 63 0.18 7.04 0.76
CA VAL A 63 0.14 6.28 -0.48
C VAL A 63 -0.78 5.09 -0.27
N ASP A 64 -1.96 5.15 -0.87
CA ASP A 64 -3.04 4.21 -0.62
C ASP A 64 -2.97 2.94 -1.48
N GLY A 65 -3.94 2.03 -1.29
CA GLY A 65 -3.97 0.76 -2.00
C GLY A 65 -4.02 0.90 -3.53
N ASP A 66 -4.69 1.92 -4.08
CA ASP A 66 -4.77 2.09 -5.52
C ASP A 66 -3.44 2.58 -6.09
N GLU A 67 -2.74 3.47 -5.38
CA GLU A 67 -1.42 3.96 -5.77
C GLU A 67 -0.37 2.84 -5.68
N ILE A 68 -0.40 2.04 -4.60
CA ILE A 68 0.45 0.85 -4.44
C ILE A 68 0.22 -0.13 -5.61
N LEU A 69 -1.04 -0.42 -5.94
CA LEU A 69 -1.38 -1.30 -7.05
C LEU A 69 -0.93 -0.73 -8.40
N ALA A 70 -1.05 0.59 -8.61
CA ALA A 70 -0.59 1.25 -9.82
C ALA A 70 0.94 1.11 -9.98
N ILE A 71 1.72 1.40 -8.92
CA ILE A 71 3.18 1.27 -8.94
C ILE A 71 3.59 -0.17 -9.31
N ALA A 72 3.01 -1.17 -8.64
CA ALA A 72 3.31 -2.57 -8.90
C ALA A 72 2.89 -3.01 -10.32
N ALA A 73 1.69 -2.63 -10.77
CA ALA A 73 1.19 -3.00 -12.09
C ALA A 73 2.02 -2.38 -13.22
N LEU A 74 2.47 -1.13 -13.07
CA LEU A 74 3.31 -0.45 -14.06
C LEU A 74 4.70 -1.10 -14.17
N ASP A 75 5.31 -1.47 -13.05
CA ASP A 75 6.59 -2.19 -13.05
C ASP A 75 6.45 -3.55 -13.76
N LEU A 76 5.40 -4.31 -13.43
CA LEU A 76 5.12 -5.61 -14.05
C LEU A 76 4.75 -5.49 -15.54
N LEU A 77 4.09 -4.42 -15.98
CA LEU A 77 3.86 -4.17 -17.41
C LEU A 77 5.17 -3.90 -18.14
N LYS A 78 6.02 -3.05 -17.56
CA LYS A 78 7.32 -2.68 -18.14
C LYS A 78 8.26 -3.88 -18.26
N SER A 79 8.20 -4.81 -17.31
CA SER A 79 8.98 -6.06 -17.35
C SER A 79 8.28 -7.19 -18.14
N ASN A 80 7.09 -6.94 -18.69
CA ASN A 80 6.25 -7.92 -19.39
C ASN A 80 5.93 -9.16 -18.52
N GLN A 81 5.73 -8.93 -17.22
CA GLN A 81 5.38 -9.93 -16.21
C GLN A 81 3.93 -9.81 -15.73
N LEU A 82 3.24 -8.71 -16.04
CA LEU A 82 1.81 -8.59 -15.71
C LEU A 82 0.99 -9.49 -16.63
N ARG A 83 0.45 -10.57 -16.08
CA ARG A 83 -0.33 -11.55 -16.83
C ARG A 83 -1.51 -10.88 -17.55
N ASP A 84 -1.64 -11.18 -18.84
CA ASP A 84 -2.69 -10.66 -19.72
C ASP A 84 -2.80 -9.12 -19.70
N ASN A 85 -1.72 -8.42 -19.29
CA ASN A 85 -1.68 -6.98 -19.04
C ASN A 85 -2.87 -6.48 -18.21
N THR A 86 -3.31 -7.26 -17.21
CA THR A 86 -4.57 -7.04 -16.49
C THR A 86 -4.35 -6.90 -14.99
N LEU A 87 -4.94 -5.87 -14.39
CA LEU A 87 -5.10 -5.71 -12.95
C LEU A 87 -6.55 -5.94 -12.56
N VAL A 88 -6.79 -6.68 -11.47
CA VAL A 88 -8.13 -6.88 -10.91
C VAL A 88 -8.27 -5.97 -9.69
N ALA A 89 -9.32 -5.16 -9.66
CA ALA A 89 -9.63 -4.29 -8.54
C ALA A 89 -11.14 -4.27 -8.29
N THR A 90 -11.58 -3.87 -7.09
CA THR A 90 -13.02 -3.74 -6.83
C THR A 90 -13.58 -2.48 -7.47
N VAL A 91 -14.90 -2.35 -7.52
CA VAL A 91 -15.59 -1.11 -7.90
C VAL A 91 -15.31 0.09 -6.98
N MET A 92 -14.66 -0.11 -5.82
CA MET A 92 -14.29 0.98 -4.91
C MET A 92 -13.02 1.72 -5.32
N SER A 93 -12.11 1.06 -6.07
CA SER A 93 -10.84 1.67 -6.49
C SER A 93 -11.08 2.83 -7.47
N ASN A 94 -10.26 3.86 -7.39
CA ASN A 94 -10.35 5.10 -8.16
C ASN A 94 -10.26 4.84 -9.68
N PHE A 95 -10.91 5.70 -10.48
CA PHE A 95 -10.87 5.62 -11.94
C PHE A 95 -9.50 5.97 -12.54
N GLY A 96 -8.67 6.74 -11.82
CA GLY A 96 -7.29 7.03 -12.21
C GLY A 96 -6.45 5.78 -12.40
N LEU A 97 -6.81 4.66 -11.75
CA LEU A 97 -6.17 3.36 -11.97
C LEU A 97 -6.43 2.82 -13.38
N ASP A 98 -7.66 2.99 -13.91
CA ASP A 98 -7.98 2.61 -15.30
C ASP A 98 -7.20 3.46 -16.30
N GLU A 99 -7.18 4.79 -16.10
CA GLU A 99 -6.49 5.71 -16.99
C GLU A 99 -4.98 5.43 -17.01
N THR A 100 -4.39 5.20 -15.84
CA THR A 100 -2.97 4.91 -15.68
C THR A 100 -2.58 3.61 -16.38
N LEU A 101 -3.34 2.53 -16.19
CA LEU A 101 -3.04 1.25 -16.85
C LEU A 101 -3.29 1.31 -18.35
N ALA A 102 -4.38 1.92 -18.80
CA ALA A 102 -4.71 2.05 -20.22
C ALA A 102 -3.61 2.82 -20.98
N ALA A 103 -3.09 3.91 -20.39
CA ALA A 103 -1.98 4.67 -20.97
C ALA A 103 -0.69 3.85 -21.14
N ASN A 104 -0.54 2.74 -20.40
CA ASN A 104 0.62 1.86 -20.42
C ASN A 104 0.33 0.49 -21.08
N GLY A 105 -0.77 0.37 -21.83
CA GLY A 105 -1.11 -0.87 -22.56
C GLY A 105 -1.68 -1.99 -21.68
N GLY A 106 -2.10 -1.66 -20.47
CA GLY A 106 -2.83 -2.53 -19.55
C GLY A 106 -4.32 -2.24 -19.49
N LYS A 107 -5.03 -3.00 -18.67
CA LYS A 107 -6.47 -2.80 -18.38
C LYS A 107 -6.81 -3.19 -16.95
N VAL A 108 -7.86 -2.61 -16.42
CA VAL A 108 -8.42 -2.97 -15.11
C VAL A 108 -9.71 -3.77 -15.30
N ILE A 109 -9.88 -4.86 -14.56
CA ILE A 109 -11.14 -5.58 -14.42
C ILE A 109 -11.75 -5.25 -13.07
N ARG A 110 -13.03 -4.85 -13.09
CA ARG A 110 -13.77 -4.45 -11.89
C ARG A 110 -14.61 -5.59 -11.33
N THR A 111 -14.48 -5.83 -10.03
CA THR A 111 -15.23 -6.85 -9.29
C THR A 111 -16.09 -6.20 -8.19
N LYS A 112 -17.00 -6.99 -7.59
CA LYS A 112 -17.77 -6.51 -6.42
C LYS A 112 -16.84 -6.28 -5.23
N VAL A 113 -17.27 -5.43 -4.31
CA VAL A 113 -16.54 -5.19 -3.07
C VAL A 113 -16.42 -6.48 -2.25
N GLY A 114 -15.21 -6.79 -1.82
CA GLY A 114 -14.88 -7.98 -1.02
C GLY A 114 -13.67 -8.72 -1.59
N ASP A 115 -12.72 -9.05 -0.71
CA ASP A 115 -11.54 -9.86 -0.99
C ASP A 115 -11.84 -11.14 -1.76
N ARG A 116 -12.96 -11.81 -1.45
CA ARG A 116 -13.40 -13.05 -2.10
C ARG A 116 -13.63 -12.93 -3.61
N TYR A 117 -13.88 -11.72 -4.12
CA TYR A 117 -14.17 -11.50 -5.54
C TYR A 117 -12.95 -11.09 -6.36
N VAL A 118 -11.85 -10.72 -5.70
CA VAL A 118 -10.59 -10.29 -6.32
C VAL A 118 -9.67 -11.51 -6.41
#